data_AF-A0A942S3B8-F1
#
_entry.id   AF-A0A942S3B8-F1
#
_cell.length_a   1.000
_cell.length_b   1.000
_cell.length_c   1.000
_cell.angle_alpha   90.00
_cell.angle_beta   90.00
_cell.angle_gamma   90.00
#
_symmetry.space_group_name_H-M   'P 1'
#
loop_
_entity.id
_entity.type
_entity.pdbx_description
1 polymer ?
#
loop_
_entity_poly.entity_id
_entity_poly.type
_entity_poly.pdbx_seq_one_letter_code
_entity_poly.pdbx_strand_id
1 'polypeptide(L)'
;MNTVSFQSMIMQQNPIAPVVGMPCCEVLYTDRYPYTVTEVISATEIMVKPNHYTVLDHYGEKYQINGVIEEHPGEIYSKRKNGRWVRKGESMSGTAIALNTHAMRIDPCF
;
A
#
# COMPACT_ATOMS: atom_id res chain seq x y z
N MET A 1 18.16 -5.04 12.63
CA MET A 1 17.01 -5.18 11.71
C MET A 1 17.26 -4.25 10.54
N ASN A 2 17.44 -4.77 9.33
CA ASN A 2 17.59 -3.92 8.14
C ASN A 2 16.25 -3.26 7.86
N THR A 3 16.15 -1.95 8.07
CA THR A 3 15.01 -1.14 7.68
C THR A 3 14.98 -1.10 6.15
N VAL A 4 14.10 -1.92 5.55
CA VAL A 4 13.91 -1.90 4.10
C VAL A 4 13.23 -0.55 3.77
N SER A 5 13.85 0.24 2.90
CA SER A 5 13.30 1.54 2.50
C SER A 5 11.97 1.36 1.73
N PHE A 6 11.09 2.35 1.82
CA PHE A 6 9.82 2.38 1.07
C PHE A 6 10.02 2.13 -0.43
N GLN A 7 11.03 2.79 -1.04
CA GLN A 7 11.36 2.59 -2.44
C GLN A 7 11.77 1.14 -2.74
N SER A 8 12.56 0.49 -1.87
CA SER A 8 12.91 -0.92 -2.07
C SER A 8 11.72 -1.88 -1.93
N MET A 9 10.73 -1.57 -1.07
CA MET A 9 9.51 -2.39 -0.94
C MET A 9 8.65 -2.34 -2.20
N ILE A 10 8.62 -1.19 -2.88
CA ILE A 10 7.84 -0.98 -4.11
C ILE A 10 8.58 -1.50 -5.33
N MET A 11 9.90 -1.31 -5.40
CA MET A 11 10.70 -1.58 -6.60
C MET A 11 11.30 -2.98 -6.65
N GLN A 12 11.59 -3.59 -5.49
CA GLN A 12 12.36 -4.84 -5.43
C GLN A 12 11.64 -5.90 -4.60
N GLN A 13 11.77 -5.87 -3.28
CA GLN A 13 11.30 -6.94 -2.40
C GLN A 13 10.61 -6.40 -1.16
N ASN A 14 9.45 -7.00 -0.87
CA ASN A 14 8.83 -6.90 0.43
C ASN A 14 9.09 -8.21 1.21
N PRO A 15 10.09 -8.25 2.12
CA PRO A 15 10.40 -9.44 2.91
C PRO A 15 9.39 -9.65 4.05
N ILE A 16 8.47 -8.71 4.26
CA ILE A 16 7.53 -8.72 5.37
C ILE A 16 6.41 -9.72 5.07
N ALA A 17 6.12 -10.58 6.05
CA ALA A 17 4.93 -11.41 6.04
C ALA A 17 3.72 -10.54 6.40
N PRO A 18 2.66 -10.51 5.56
CA PRO A 18 1.48 -9.69 5.85
C PRO A 18 0.72 -10.24 7.06
N VAL A 19 0.13 -9.34 7.84
CA VAL A 19 -0.81 -9.67 8.92
C VAL A 19 -2.05 -8.79 8.78
N VAL A 20 -3.20 -9.28 9.24
CA VAL A 20 -4.43 -8.48 9.28
C VAL A 20 -4.23 -7.26 10.18
N GLY A 21 -4.71 -6.11 9.73
CA GLY A 21 -4.50 -4.81 10.37
C GLY A 21 -3.16 -4.15 10.04
N MET A 22 -2.30 -4.78 9.24
CA MET A 22 -1.03 -4.17 8.84
C MET A 22 -1.29 -2.96 7.91
N PRO A 23 -0.70 -1.79 8.20
CA PRO A 23 -0.77 -0.66 7.30
C PRO A 23 0.02 -0.95 6.02
N CYS A 24 -0.51 -0.50 4.90
CA CYS A 24 0.16 -0.56 3.61
C CYS A 24 -0.12 0.70 2.81
N CYS A 25 0.64 0.86 1.73
CA CYS A 25 0.57 2.05 0.91
C CYS A 25 0.61 1.66 -0.56
N GLU A 26 -0.45 2.02 -1.27
CA GLU A 26 -0.52 1.93 -2.72
C GLU A 26 0.25 3.09 -3.33
N VAL A 27 0.99 2.83 -4.42
CA VAL A 27 1.75 3.85 -5.13
C VAL A 27 1.29 3.96 -6.57
N LEU A 28 0.88 5.18 -6.93
CA LEU A 28 0.46 5.58 -8.26
C LEU A 28 1.36 6.74 -8.71
N TYR A 29 2.43 6.42 -9.45
CA TYR A 29 3.48 7.38 -9.82
C TYR A 29 4.11 8.06 -8.59
N THR A 30 3.85 9.35 -8.38
CA THR A 30 4.33 10.15 -7.23
C THR A 30 3.35 10.11 -6.06
N ASP A 31 2.08 9.77 -6.31
CA ASP A 31 1.03 9.66 -5.31
C ASP A 31 1.14 8.38 -4.51
N ARG A 32 0.71 8.48 -3.26
CA ARG A 32 0.74 7.44 -2.23
C ARG A 32 -0.54 7.49 -1.44
N TYR A 33 -1.30 6.40 -1.50
CA TYR A 33 -2.58 6.29 -0.81
C TYR A 33 -2.48 5.25 0.32
N PRO A 34 -3.04 5.56 1.50
CA PRO A 34 -3.02 4.64 2.63
C PRO A 34 -4.07 3.53 2.48
N TYR A 35 -3.64 2.30 2.73
CA TYR A 35 -4.46 1.10 2.72
C TYR A 35 -4.15 0.26 3.97
N THR A 36 -5.04 -0.68 4.30
CA THR A 36 -4.83 -1.63 5.39
C THR A 36 -5.12 -3.05 4.91
N VAL A 37 -4.28 -4.00 5.31
CA VAL A 37 -4.53 -5.43 5.07
C VAL A 37 -5.73 -5.88 5.90
N THR A 38 -6.81 -6.29 5.23
CA THR A 38 -8.04 -6.77 5.88
C THR A 38 -8.12 -8.29 5.92
N GLU A 39 -7.43 -8.97 5.01
CA GLU A 39 -7.41 -10.43 4.95
C GLU A 39 -6.07 -10.94 4.41
N VAL A 40 -5.56 -12.04 4.99
CA VAL A 40 -4.43 -12.80 4.44
C VAL A 40 -4.99 -14.08 3.83
N ILE A 41 -5.21 -14.08 2.51
CA ILE A 41 -5.83 -15.19 1.77
C ILE A 41 -4.85 -16.37 1.65
N SER A 42 -3.56 -16.08 1.40
CA SER A 42 -2.49 -17.07 1.38
C SER A 42 -1.13 -16.42 1.64
N ALA A 43 -0.04 -17.21 1.65
CA ALA A 43 1.32 -16.69 1.75
C ALA A 43 1.69 -15.71 0.63
N THR A 44 0.95 -15.72 -0.49
CA THR A 44 1.21 -14.90 -1.67
C THR A 44 -0.01 -14.11 -2.14
N GLU A 45 -1.12 -14.07 -1.39
CA GLU A 45 -2.30 -13.28 -1.73
C GLU A 45 -2.91 -12.64 -0.49
N ILE A 46 -3.24 -11.36 -0.59
CA ILE A 46 -3.84 -10.57 0.49
C ILE A 46 -4.96 -9.69 -0.06
N MET A 47 -5.93 -9.39 0.80
CA MET A 47 -6.92 -8.35 0.54
C MET A 47 -6.57 -7.10 1.34
N VAL A 48 -6.66 -5.96 0.68
CA VAL A 48 -6.47 -4.65 1.29
C VAL A 48 -7.71 -3.78 1.05
N LYS A 49 -7.96 -2.84 1.95
CA LYS A 49 -8.97 -1.79 1.76
C LYS A 49 -8.32 -0.42 1.95
N PRO A 50 -8.79 0.62 1.23
CA PRO A 50 -8.31 1.97 1.43
C PRO A 50 -8.69 2.48 2.82
N ASN A 51 -7.91 3.43 3.32
CA ASN A 51 -8.22 4.16 4.54
C ASN A 51 -8.86 5.51 4.22
N HIS A 52 -9.76 5.97 5.09
CA HIS A 52 -10.13 7.38 5.12
C HIS A 52 -8.91 8.23 5.44
N TYR A 53 -8.89 9.45 4.93
CA TYR A 53 -7.86 10.43 5.28
C TYR A 53 -8.45 11.84 5.32
N THR A 54 -7.77 12.71 6.04
CA THR A 54 -8.08 14.14 6.13
C THR A 54 -6.85 14.92 5.69
N VAL A 55 -7.03 15.83 4.73
CA VAL A 55 -5.96 16.74 4.30
C VAL A 55 -5.83 17.85 5.34
N LEU A 56 -4.67 17.93 6.00
CA LEU A 56 -4.38 19.00 6.96
C LEU A 56 -3.67 20.17 6.27
N ASP A 57 -2.74 19.86 5.37
CA ASP A 57 -2.00 20.81 4.55
C ASP A 57 -1.57 20.10 3.25
N HIS A 58 -2.20 20.44 2.14
CA HIS A 58 -1.92 19.78 0.86
C HIS A 58 -0.51 20.10 0.35
N TYR A 59 -0.10 21.36 0.36
CA TYR A 59 1.20 21.79 -0.16
C TYR A 59 2.35 21.40 0.78
N GLY A 60 2.09 21.33 2.09
CA GLY A 60 3.01 20.78 3.07
C GLY A 60 2.98 19.25 3.19
N GLU A 61 2.17 18.57 2.36
CA GLU A 61 2.00 17.11 2.34
C GLU A 61 1.65 16.50 3.71
N LYS A 62 0.82 17.20 4.50
CA LYS A 62 0.36 16.75 5.81
C LYS A 62 -1.04 16.19 5.70
N TYR A 63 -1.16 14.91 6.05
CA TYR A 63 -2.42 14.18 6.04
C TYR A 63 -2.58 13.41 7.35
N GLN A 64 -3.81 13.37 7.85
CA GLN A 64 -4.20 12.48 8.93
C GLN A 64 -4.84 11.25 8.30
N ILE A 65 -4.29 10.07 8.59
CA ILE A 65 -4.84 8.81 8.14
C ILE A 65 -5.78 8.26 9.21
N ASN A 66 -6.98 7.89 8.79
CA ASN A 66 -8.06 7.42 9.65
C ASN A 66 -8.30 5.92 9.42
N GLY A 67 -9.43 5.41 9.90
CA GLY A 67 -9.82 4.00 9.77
C GLY A 67 -10.04 3.55 8.34
N VAL A 68 -10.20 2.24 8.18
CA VAL A 68 -10.49 1.57 6.91
C VAL A 68 -11.88 1.98 6.41
N ILE A 69 -12.02 2.14 5.09
CA ILE A 69 -13.30 2.37 4.42
C ILE A 69 -14.03 1.02 4.30
N GLU A 70 -14.97 0.74 5.20
CA GLU A 70 -15.56 -0.59 5.32
C GLU A 70 -16.47 -0.99 4.15
N GLU A 71 -17.13 -0.01 3.54
CA GLU A 71 -17.99 -0.16 2.36
C GLU A 71 -17.20 -0.47 1.08
N HIS A 72 -15.88 -0.25 1.08
CA HIS A 72 -15.06 -0.58 -0.08
C HIS A 72 -14.99 -2.12 -0.26
N PRO A 73 -15.22 -2.65 -1.48
CA PRO A 73 -15.21 -4.10 -1.73
C PRO A 73 -13.83 -4.75 -1.49
N GLY A 74 -12.79 -3.93 -1.33
CA GLY A 74 -11.42 -4.36 -1.16
C GLY A 74 -10.75 -4.69 -2.49
N GLU A 75 -9.44 -4.83 -2.43
CA GLU A 75 -8.60 -5.15 -3.58
C GLU A 75 -7.67 -6.29 -3.22
N ILE A 76 -7.46 -7.21 -4.15
CA ILE A 76 -6.57 -8.34 -3.94
C ILE A 76 -5.21 -8.01 -4.55
N TYR A 77 -4.16 -8.26 -3.77
CA TYR A 77 -2.77 -8.14 -4.19
C TYR A 77 -2.08 -9.50 -4.10
N SER A 78 -1.32 -9.84 -5.14
CA SER A 78 -0.55 -11.08 -5.20
C SER A 78 0.95 -10.80 -5.15
N LYS A 79 1.68 -11.58 -4.35
CA LYS A 79 3.15 -11.53 -4.27
C LYS A 79 3.75 -12.13 -5.53
N ARG A 80 4.63 -11.38 -6.19
CA ARG A 80 5.30 -11.79 -7.42
C ARG A 80 6.67 -12.42 -7.13
N LYS A 81 7.27 -13.06 -8.15
CA LYS A 81 8.59 -13.72 -8.03
C LYS A 81 9.71 -12.77 -7.63
N ASN A 82 9.62 -11.50 -8.02
CA ASN A 82 10.58 -10.48 -7.58
C ASN A 82 10.33 -10.04 -6.13
N GLY A 83 9.22 -10.40 -5.51
CA GLY A 83 8.86 -10.07 -4.13
C GLY A 83 8.01 -8.81 -3.97
N ARG A 84 7.61 -8.17 -5.08
CA ARG A 84 6.62 -7.08 -5.08
C ARG A 84 5.21 -7.62 -4.85
N TRP A 85 4.38 -6.84 -4.17
CA TRP A 85 2.94 -7.07 -4.09
C TRP A 85 2.27 -6.23 -5.17
N VAL A 86 1.61 -6.88 -6.11
CA VAL A 86 0.98 -6.22 -7.27
C VAL A 86 -0.48 -6.61 -7.35
N ARG A 87 -1.33 -5.66 -7.73
CA ARG A 87 -2.78 -5.86 -7.84
C ARG A 87 -3.08 -7.08 -8.72
N LYS A 88 -3.99 -7.93 -8.24
CA LYS A 88 -4.34 -9.19 -8.91
C LYS A 88 -5.00 -8.87 -10.25
N GLY A 89 -4.59 -9.60 -11.28
CA GLY A 89 -5.00 -9.34 -12.68
C GLY A 89 -4.05 -8.43 -13.46
N GLU A 90 -3.15 -7.70 -12.80
CA GLU A 90 -2.20 -6.82 -13.48
C GLU A 90 -0.85 -7.49 -13.77
N SER A 91 -0.11 -6.91 -14.73
CA SER A 91 1.24 -7.32 -15.11
C SER A 91 2.25 -7.10 -13.98
N MET A 92 3.49 -7.57 -14.16
CA MET A 92 4.58 -7.36 -13.19
C MET A 92 4.90 -5.88 -12.88
N SER A 93 4.50 -4.98 -13.78
CA SER A 93 4.69 -3.52 -13.65
C SER A 93 3.41 -2.79 -13.22
N GLY A 94 2.39 -3.54 -12.81
CA GLY A 94 1.14 -2.97 -12.33
C GLY A 94 1.27 -2.19 -11.02
N THR A 95 0.12 -1.73 -10.55
CA THR A 95 -0.13 -1.07 -9.29
C THR A 95 0.40 -1.91 -8.15
N ALA A 96 1.31 -1.33 -7.37
CA ALA A 96 2.03 -2.03 -6.32
C ALA A 96 1.78 -1.41 -4.96
N ILE A 97 1.85 -2.24 -3.92
CA ILE A 97 1.73 -1.80 -2.53
C ILE A 97 3.01 -2.09 -1.74
N ALA A 98 3.34 -1.16 -0.84
CA ALA A 98 4.35 -1.34 0.20
C ALA A 98 3.65 -1.75 1.51
N LEU A 99 4.02 -2.89 2.08
CA LEU A 99 3.54 -3.34 3.39
C LEU A 99 4.30 -2.64 4.52
N ASN A 100 3.67 -2.57 5.69
CA ASN A 100 4.19 -1.94 6.90
C ASN A 100 4.64 -0.49 6.67
N THR A 101 3.96 0.21 5.77
CA THR A 101 4.18 1.64 5.50
C THR A 101 2.83 2.31 5.33
N HIS A 102 2.60 3.37 6.10
CA HIS A 102 1.38 4.18 6.04
C HIS A 102 1.72 5.58 5.52
N ALA A 103 2.54 5.66 4.47
CA ALA A 103 2.92 6.93 3.89
C ALA A 103 1.77 7.43 3.00
N MET A 104 1.33 8.66 3.22
CA MET A 104 0.41 9.34 2.33
C MET A 104 1.10 10.54 1.70
N ARG A 105 0.92 10.71 0.39
CA ARG A 105 1.44 11.83 -0.39
C ARG A 105 0.52 11.99 -1.59
N ILE A 106 0.04 13.19 -1.83
CA ILE A 106 -0.57 13.55 -3.10
C ILE A 106 0.33 14.62 -3.67
N ASP A 107 0.84 14.44 -4.89
CA ASP A 107 1.73 15.38 -5.53
C ASP A 107 1.04 16.74 -5.66
N PRO A 108 1.51 17.79 -4.96
CA PRO A 108 0.84 19.09 -4.99
C PRO A 108 1.10 19.87 -6.29
N CYS A 109 1.93 19.32 -7.19
CA CYS A 109 2.35 19.97 -8.43
C CYS A 109 1.61 19.45 -9.68
N PHE A 110 0.62 18.58 -9.54
CA PHE A 110 -0.24 18.09 -10.64
C PHE A 110 -1.66 18.65 -10.58
#